data_AF-A0A848LD74-F1
#
_entry.id   AF-A0A848LD74-F1
#
_cell.length_a   1.000
_cell.length_b   1.000
_cell.length_c   1.000
_cell.angle_alpha   90.00
_cell.angle_beta   90.00
_cell.angle_gamma   90.00
#
_symmetry.space_group_name_H-M   'P 1'
#
loop_
_entity.id
_entity.type
_entity.pdbx_description
1 polymer ?
#
loop_
_entity_poly.entity_id
_entity_poly.type
_entity_poly.pdbx_seq_one_letter_code
_entity_poly.pdbx_strand_id
1 'polypeptide(L)'
;MPKSPLGEALTYLLNQLTPLERFLEDGRLWLDNNLSENALRHQVVGRKNWLFAGSDEGADWNATFVTMIASCRLHGPGAPGLPARPFLPAAGLAQKPGL
;
A
#
# COMPACT_ATOMS: atom_id res chain seq x y z
N MET A 1 4.03 18.39 23.15
CA MET A 1 4.24 17.03 23.69
C MET A 1 5.75 16.80 23.86
N PRO A 2 6.20 15.96 24.82
CA PRO A 2 7.63 15.72 25.04
C PRO A 2 8.30 15.10 23.79
N LYS A 3 9.55 15.50 23.50
CA LYS A 3 10.38 15.01 22.37
C LYS A 3 10.95 13.59 22.63
N SER A 4 10.10 12.67 23.05
CA SER A 4 10.48 11.25 23.12
C SER A 4 10.11 10.57 21.79
N PRO A 5 10.80 9.49 21.38
CA PRO A 5 10.43 8.75 20.16
C PRO A 5 8.97 8.31 20.14
N LEU A 6 8.41 7.94 21.31
CA LEU A 6 7.01 7.60 21.47
C LEU A 6 6.09 8.83 21.34
N GLY A 7 6.50 9.98 21.88
CA GLY A 7 5.78 11.24 21.72
C GLY A 7 5.72 11.71 20.27
N GLU A 8 6.80 11.53 19.51
CA GLU A 8 6.86 11.82 18.07
C GLU A 8 5.96 10.88 17.27
N ALA A 9 5.99 9.58 17.55
CA ALA A 9 5.12 8.60 16.91
C ALA A 9 3.62 8.88 17.18
N LEU A 10 3.27 9.21 18.41
CA LEU A 10 1.89 9.61 18.78
C LEU A 10 1.48 10.90 18.06
N THR A 11 2.36 11.90 18.01
CA THR A 11 2.07 13.15 17.30
C THR A 11 1.84 12.89 15.81
N TYR A 12 2.67 12.05 15.18
CA TYR A 12 2.50 11.62 13.80
C TYR A 12 1.17 10.91 13.58
N LEU A 13 0.82 9.93 14.43
CA LEU A 13 -0.46 9.22 14.38
C LEU A 13 -1.64 10.21 14.42
N LEU A 14 -1.64 11.13 15.39
CA LEU A 14 -2.71 12.11 15.56
C LEU A 14 -2.84 13.03 14.34
N ASN A 15 -1.72 13.45 13.75
CA ASN A 15 -1.70 14.26 12.54
C ASN A 15 -2.24 13.51 11.30
N GLN A 16 -2.24 12.18 11.32
CA GLN A 16 -2.68 11.33 10.22
C GLN A 16 -4.06 10.68 10.46
N LEU A 17 -4.79 11.07 11.52
CA LEU A 17 -6.10 10.48 11.82
C LEU A 17 -7.12 10.66 10.67
N THR A 18 -7.22 11.86 10.09
CA THR A 18 -8.16 12.12 8.99
C THR A 18 -7.95 11.17 7.80
N PRO A 19 -6.74 10.96 7.24
CA PRO A 19 -6.56 9.97 6.19
C PRO A 19 -6.73 8.53 6.65
N LEU A 20 -6.39 8.20 7.91
CA LEU A 20 -6.58 6.86 8.48
C LEU A 20 -8.07 6.47 8.59
N GLU A 21 -8.97 7.43 8.79
CA GLU A 21 -10.41 7.17 8.96
C GLU A 21 -11.19 7.13 7.62
N ARG A 22 -10.59 7.51 6.49
CA ARG A 22 -11.29 7.59 5.18
C ARG A 22 -11.94 6.29 4.73
N PHE A 23 -11.42 5.13 5.13
CA PHE A 23 -12.04 3.85 4.79
C PHE A 23 -13.42 3.66 5.44
N LEU A 24 -13.74 4.41 6.50
CA LEU A 24 -15.06 4.42 7.13
C LEU A 24 -16.09 5.15 6.26
N GLU A 25 -15.65 6.13 5.47
CA GLU A 25 -16.50 6.92 4.58
C GLU A 25 -16.62 6.26 3.18
N ASP A 26 -15.55 5.63 2.68
CA ASP A 26 -15.52 4.99 1.37
C ASP A 26 -15.11 3.51 1.45
N GLY A 27 -16.11 2.63 1.29
CA GLY A 27 -15.93 1.18 1.27
C GLY A 27 -15.11 0.62 0.10
N ARG A 28 -14.67 1.46 -0.84
CA ARG A 28 -13.71 1.08 -1.90
C ARG A 28 -12.26 1.13 -1.39
N LEU A 29 -12.00 1.88 -0.31
CA LEU A 29 -10.68 1.99 0.28
C LEU A 29 -10.36 0.80 1.19
N TRP A 30 -9.08 0.42 1.19
CA TRP A 30 -8.54 -0.64 2.03
C TRP A 30 -8.19 -0.05 3.41
N LEU A 31 -8.44 -0.82 4.47
CA LEU A 31 -8.05 -0.44 5.84
C LEU A 31 -6.52 -0.43 5.99
N ASP A 32 -5.88 -1.38 5.33
CA ASP A 32 -4.43 -1.56 5.31
C ASP A 32 -3.83 -1.09 3.98
N ASN A 33 -2.51 -0.91 3.99
CA ASN A 33 -1.73 -0.49 2.83
C ASN A 33 -1.04 -1.69 2.13
N ASN A 34 -1.46 -2.93 2.40
CA ASN A 34 -0.73 -4.12 1.97
C ASN A 34 -0.61 -4.21 0.44
N LEU A 35 -1.64 -3.77 -0.28
CA LEU A 35 -1.62 -3.71 -1.74
C LEU A 35 -0.50 -2.78 -2.25
N SER A 36 -0.39 -1.57 -1.70
CA SER A 36 0.63 -0.60 -2.10
C SER A 36 2.02 -1.05 -1.66
N GLU A 37 2.17 -1.61 -0.46
CA GLU A 37 3.44 -2.15 0.02
C GLU A 37 3.94 -3.31 -0.85
N ASN A 38 3.03 -4.21 -1.24
CA ASN A 38 3.36 -5.29 -2.16
C ASN A 38 3.75 -4.75 -3.55
N ALA A 39 3.09 -3.70 -4.01
CA ALA A 39 3.47 -3.00 -5.24
C ALA A 39 4.87 -2.35 -5.12
N LEU A 40 5.27 -1.82 -3.97
CA LEU A 40 6.59 -1.23 -3.76
C LEU A 40 7.69 -2.27 -3.48
N ARG A 41 7.33 -3.48 -3.07
CA ARG A 41 8.29 -4.55 -2.72
C ARG A 41 9.30 -4.83 -3.82
N HIS A 42 8.88 -4.78 -5.09
CA HIS A 42 9.77 -5.01 -6.21
C HIS A 42 10.85 -3.92 -6.36
N GLN A 43 10.57 -2.68 -5.98
CA GLN A 43 11.56 -1.60 -5.94
C GLN A 43 12.60 -1.84 -4.86
N VAL A 44 12.15 -2.22 -3.67
CA VAL A 44 13.00 -2.48 -2.51
C VAL A 44 13.96 -3.64 -2.76
N VAL A 45 13.50 -4.69 -3.45
CA VAL A 45 14.36 -5.80 -3.87
C VAL A 45 15.25 -5.40 -5.05
N GLY A 46 14.68 -4.70 -6.05
CA GLY A 46 15.36 -4.30 -7.28
C GLY A 46 16.56 -3.38 -7.05
N ARG A 47 16.46 -2.41 -6.13
CA ARG A 47 17.54 -1.43 -5.86
C ARG A 47 18.87 -2.06 -5.41
N LYS A 48 18.85 -3.28 -4.86
CA LYS A 48 20.08 -4.03 -4.52
C LYS A 48 20.75 -4.67 -5.74
N ASN A 49 20.00 -4.89 -6.81
CA ASN A 49 20.41 -5.64 -8.00
C ASN A 49 20.57 -4.74 -9.25
N TRP A 50 20.12 -3.49 -9.20
CA TRP A 50 20.21 -2.55 -10.32
C TRP A 50 21.52 -1.77 -10.26
N LEU A 51 22.32 -1.89 -11.33
CA LEU A 51 23.65 -1.29 -11.45
C LEU A 51 23.69 0.25 -11.28
N PHE A 52 22.57 0.94 -11.50
CA PHE A 52 22.49 2.41 -11.48
C PHE A 52 21.60 2.96 -10.34
N ALA A 53 21.18 2.13 -9.38
CA ALA A 53 20.28 2.56 -8.30
C ALA A 53 20.97 3.36 -7.17
N GLY A 54 22.10 4.00 -7.45
CA GLY A 54 22.93 4.73 -6.47
C GLY A 54 23.15 6.21 -6.77
N SER A 55 22.64 6.74 -7.89
CA SER A 55 22.69 8.17 -8.22
C SER A 55 21.29 8.76 -8.30
N ASP A 56 21.18 10.07 -8.05
CA ASP A 56 19.90 10.79 -8.14
C ASP A 56 19.32 10.72 -9.57
N GLU A 57 20.17 10.88 -10.60
CA GLU A 57 19.78 10.74 -12.00
C GLU A 57 19.27 9.32 -12.33
N GLY A 58 19.90 8.28 -11.75
CA GLY A 58 19.45 6.90 -11.88
C GLY A 58 18.11 6.65 -11.18
N ALA A 59 17.88 7.32 -10.04
CA ALA A 59 16.63 7.24 -9.29
C ALA A 59 15.47 7.88 -10.08
N ASP A 60 15.68 9.06 -10.67
CA ASP A 60 14.69 9.75 -11.52
C ASP A 60 14.33 8.90 -12.73
N TRP A 61 15.33 8.29 -13.37
CA TRP A 61 15.07 7.50 -14.56
C TRP A 61 14.30 6.22 -14.23
N ASN A 62 14.70 5.54 -13.15
CA ASN A 62 14.00 4.39 -12.62
C ASN A 62 12.55 4.74 -12.24
N ALA A 63 12.32 5.85 -11.53
CA ALA A 63 10.98 6.29 -11.15
C ALA A 63 10.07 6.47 -12.37
N THR A 64 10.59 7.05 -13.46
CA THR A 64 9.85 7.24 -14.70
C THR A 64 9.45 5.90 -15.33
N PHE A 65 10.39 4.97 -15.52
CA PHE A 65 10.10 3.67 -16.13
C PHE A 65 9.16 2.83 -15.29
N VAL A 66 9.38 2.78 -13.98
CA VAL A 66 8.56 2.00 -13.05
C VAL A 66 7.13 2.51 -13.05
N THR A 67 6.94 3.83 -13.03
CA THR A 67 5.62 4.45 -13.07
C THR A 67 4.91 4.12 -14.38
N MET A 68 5.63 4.18 -15.51
CA MET A 68 5.08 3.81 -16.83
C MET A 68 4.67 2.33 -16.86
N ILE A 69 5.54 1.41 -16.42
CA ILE A 69 5.26 -0.03 -16.38
C ILE A 69 4.07 -0.32 -15.46
N ALA A 70 4.03 0.30 -14.27
CA ALA A 70 2.91 0.16 -13.34
C ALA A 70 1.60 0.64 -13.95
N SER A 71 1.63 1.77 -14.66
CA SER A 71 0.47 2.31 -15.37
C SER A 71 -0.01 1.37 -16.47
N CYS A 72 0.90 0.80 -17.26
CA CYS A 72 0.55 -0.20 -18.28
C CYS A 72 -0.03 -1.48 -17.66
N ARG A 73 0.49 -1.93 -16.52
CA ARG A 73 -0.04 -3.10 -15.80
C ARG A 73 -1.45 -2.84 -15.25
N LEU A 74 -1.72 -1.63 -14.78
CA LEU A 74 -3.03 -1.26 -14.23
C LEU A 74 -4.12 -1.20 -15.32
N HIS A 75 -3.77 -0.79 -16.54
CA HIS A 75 -4.73 -0.60 -17.64
C HIS A 75 -4.68 -1.70 -18.71
N GLY A 76 -3.76 -2.65 -18.60
CA GLY A 76 -3.54 -3.69 -19.61
C GLY A 76 -4.56 -4.84 -19.56
N PRO A 77 -4.61 -5.69 -20.60
CA PRO A 77 -5.59 -6.79 -20.76
C PRO A 77 -5.43 -7.96 -19.77
N GLY A 78 -4.54 -7.84 -18.78
CA GLY A 78 -4.35 -8.78 -17.68
C GLY A 78 -4.14 -8.06 -16.35
N ALA A 79 -4.65 -6.84 -16.22
CA ALA A 79 -4.60 -6.11 -14.97
C ALA A 79 -5.10 -7.03 -13.85
N PRO A 80 -4.33 -7.26 -12.78
CA PRO A 80 -4.85 -7.97 -11.63
C PRO A 80 -6.06 -7.15 -11.19
N GLY A 81 -7.26 -7.69 -11.41
CA GLY A 81 -8.45 -7.05 -10.88
C GLY A 81 -8.15 -6.75 -9.43
N LEU A 82 -8.36 -5.50 -9.00
CA LEU A 82 -8.39 -5.15 -7.58
C LEU A 82 -9.16 -6.30 -6.93
N PRO A 83 -8.54 -7.11 -6.03
CA PRO A 83 -9.19 -8.31 -5.57
C PRO A 83 -10.56 -7.89 -5.07
N ALA A 84 -11.60 -8.36 -5.77
CA ALA A 84 -12.95 -7.97 -5.46
C ALA A 84 -13.13 -8.36 -4.00
N ARG A 85 -13.38 -7.38 -3.12
CA ARG A 85 -13.78 -7.71 -1.76
C ARG A 85 -14.93 -8.72 -1.91
N PRO A 86 -14.87 -9.93 -1.34
CA PRO A 86 -16.13 -10.56 -1.01
C PRO A 86 -16.85 -9.52 -0.15
N PHE A 87 -17.99 -9.03 -0.63
CA PHE A 87 -18.91 -8.28 0.22
C PHE A 87 -19.17 -9.20 1.41
N LEU A 88 -18.49 -8.96 2.53
CA LEU A 88 -18.80 -9.66 3.77
C LEU A 88 -20.15 -9.07 4.17
N PRO A 89 -21.27 -9.80 4.02
CA PRO A 89 -22.53 -9.31 4.56
C PRO A 89 -22.33 -9.20 6.07
N ALA A 90 -22.92 -8.20 6.70
CA ALA A 90 -22.80 -7.94 8.14
C ALA A 90 -23.36 -9.07 9.05
N ALA A 91 -23.56 -10.28 8.55
CA ALA A 91 -24.07 -11.45 9.25
C ALA A 91 -23.13 -12.64 9.02
N GLY A 92 -22.04 -12.72 9.79
CA GLY A 92 -21.06 -13.80 9.67
C GLY A 92 -20.22 -14.05 10.92
N LEU A 93 -20.71 -13.67 12.09
CA LEU A 93 -20.19 -14.15 13.37
C LEU A 93 -20.94 -15.44 13.76
N ALA A 94 -20.67 -16.58 13.11
CA ALA A 94 -21.06 -17.89 13.64
C ALA A 94 -20.39 -19.05 12.90
N GLN A 95 -19.90 -19.99 13.70
CA GLN A 95 -19.55 -21.38 13.38
C GLN A 95 -18.18 -21.65 12.74
N LYS A 96 -17.19 -21.90 13.62
CA LYS A 96 -16.39 -23.11 13.48
C LYS A 96 -17.27 -24.30 13.91
N PRO A 97 -17.55 -25.30 13.06
CA PRO A 97 -17.83 -26.63 13.53
C PRO A 97 -16.53 -27.43 13.54
N GLY A 98 -16.24 -28.08 14.67
CA GLY A 98 -15.24 -29.12 14.72
C GLY A 98 -15.68 -30.32 13.87
N LEU A 99 -14.77 -30.78 13.01
CA LEU A 99 -14.18 -32.12 13.09
C LEU A 99 -12.83 -32.06 12.37
#